data_AF-A0A7C3L783-F1
#
_entry.id   AF-A0A7C3L783-F1
#
_cell.length_a   1.000
_cell.length_b   1.000
_cell.length_c   1.000
_cell.angle_alpha   90.00
_cell.angle_beta   90.00
_cell.angle_gamma   90.00
#
_symmetry.space_group_name_H-M   'P 1'
#
loop_
_entity.id
_entity.type
_entity.pdbx_description
1 polymer ?
#
loop_
_entity_poly.entity_id
_entity_poly.type
_entity_poly.pdbx_seq_one_letter_code
_entity_poly.pdbx_strand_id
1 'polypeptide(L)' 'MQKKHKFIYRAKLLRNNMTDTERLLWSKIRNRQIYGYKFRRQSPIGRYIVDFICYEKKIIIEFSGNQRAVWLESGVTIK' A
#
# COMPACT_ATOMS: atom_id res chain seq x y z
N MET A 1 7.10 24.44 -5.76
CA MET A 1 6.25 24.12 -4.58
C MET A 1 4.99 23.28 -4.86
N GLN A 2 4.58 23.00 -6.10
CA GLN A 2 3.31 22.29 -6.39
C GLN A 2 3.33 20.75 -6.22
N LYS A 3 4.50 20.10 -6.28
CA LYS A 3 4.61 18.61 -6.36
C LYS A 3 4.13 17.85 -5.11
N LYS A 4 4.25 18.43 -3.90
CA LYS A 4 3.92 17.75 -2.63
C LYS A 4 2.41 17.47 -2.49
N HIS A 5 1.57 18.37 -3.00
CA HIS A 5 0.10 18.25 -2.91
C HIS A 5 -0.46 17.13 -3.79
N LYS A 6 0.17 16.87 -4.95
CA LYS A 6 -0.27 15.83 -5.90
C LYS A 6 -0.28 14.43 -5.28
N PHE A 7 0.78 14.08 -4.54
CA PHE A 7 0.90 12.75 -3.93
C PHE A 7 0.01 12.57 -2.70
N ILE A 8 -0.21 13.63 -1.93
CA ILE A 8 -1.15 13.60 -0.79
C ILE A 8 -2.58 13.38 -1.30
N TYR A 9 -2.98 14.08 -2.35
CA TYR A 9 -4.29 13.91 -2.97
C TYR A 9 -4.47 12.50 -3.56
N ARG A 10 -3.48 12.01 -4.34
CA ARG A 10 -3.51 10.64 -4.88
C ARG A 10 -3.58 9.58 -3.78
N ALA A 11 -2.80 9.72 -2.71
CA ALA A 11 -2.86 8.80 -1.58
C ALA A 11 -4.23 8.79 -0.91
N LYS A 12 -4.90 9.95 -0.82
CA LYS A 12 -6.29 10.02 -0.32
C LYS A 12 -7.26 9.28 -1.26
N LEU A 13 -7.13 9.46 -2.57
CA LEU A 13 -7.95 8.74 -3.55
C LEU A 13 -7.74 7.22 -3.46
N LEU A 14 -6.48 6.76 -3.43
CA LEU A 14 -6.15 5.33 -3.32
C LEU A 14 -6.67 4.75 -2.01
N ARG A 15 -6.61 5.51 -0.91
CA ARG A 15 -7.22 5.10 0.36
C ARG A 15 -8.73 4.89 0.27
N ASN A 16 -9.43 5.61 -0.60
CA ASN A 16 -10.87 5.48 -0.75
C ASN A 16 -11.24 4.40 -1.79
N ASN A 17 -10.31 4.00 -2.65
CA ASN A 17 -10.54 3.11 -3.79
C ASN A 17 -9.63 1.86 -3.74
N MET A 18 -9.46 1.25 -2.56
CA MET A 18 -8.71 0.00 -2.42
C MET A 18 -9.46 -1.16 -3.09
N THR A 19 -8.71 -2.05 -3.74
CA THR A 19 -9.17 -3.36 -4.20
C THR A 19 -9.68 -4.21 -3.04
N ASP A 20 -10.45 -5.25 -3.33
CA ASP A 20 -10.94 -6.17 -2.28
C ASP A 20 -9.79 -6.87 -1.55
N THR A 21 -8.73 -7.23 -2.27
CA THR A 21 -7.53 -7.84 -1.68
C THR A 21 -6.81 -6.88 -0.73
N GLU A 22 -6.62 -5.62 -1.11
CA GLU A 22 -6.04 -4.60 -0.24
C GLU A 22 -6.94 -4.32 0.98
N ARG A 23 -8.27 -4.28 0.79
CA ARG A 23 -9.23 -4.11 1.90
C ARG A 23 -9.14 -5.27 2.89
N LEU A 24 -9.07 -6.50 2.38
CA LEU A 24 -8.93 -7.69 3.21
C LEU A 24 -7.62 -7.64 4.00
N LEU A 25 -6.48 -7.38 3.36
CA LEU A 25 -5.20 -7.25 4.07
C LEU A 25 -5.25 -6.13 5.10
N TRP A 26 -5.78 -4.96 4.73
CA TRP A 26 -5.91 -3.83 5.66
C TRP A 26 -6.72 -4.19 6.91
N SER A 27 -7.77 -5.00 6.78
CA SER A 27 -8.57 -5.48 7.93
C SER A 27 -7.76 -6.32 8.93
N LYS A 28 -6.66 -6.93 8.49
CA LYS A 28 -5.81 -7.82 9.30
C LYS A 28 -4.62 -7.11 9.91
N ILE A 29 -4.08 -6.08 9.27
CA ILE A 29 -2.81 -5.45 9.70
C ILE A 29 -2.98 -4.03 10.27
N ARG A 30 -4.19 -3.45 10.17
CA ARG A 30 -4.48 -2.13 10.75
C ARG A 30 -4.41 -2.16 12.27
N ASN A 31 -4.43 -0.98 12.88
CA ASN A 31 -4.59 -0.82 14.34
C ASN A 31 -3.62 -1.65 15.18
N ARG A 32 -2.40 -1.89 14.67
CA ARG A 32 -1.36 -2.70 15.36
C ARG A 32 -1.77 -4.15 15.65
N GLN A 33 -2.70 -4.71 14.87
CA GLN A 33 -3.21 -6.08 15.05
C GLN A 33 -2.14 -7.16 14.86
N ILE A 34 -1.09 -6.89 14.07
CA ILE A 34 0.00 -7.84 13.82
C ILE A 34 1.21 -7.48 14.69
N TYR A 35 1.48 -8.28 15.72
CA TYR A 35 2.62 -8.15 16.64
C TYR A 35 2.83 -6.73 17.23
N GLY A 36 1.78 -5.90 17.32
CA GLY A 36 1.88 -4.52 17.80
C GLY A 36 2.45 -3.51 16.78
N TYR A 37 2.82 -3.95 15.57
CA TYR A 37 3.48 -3.11 14.58
C TYR A 37 2.52 -2.20 13.84
N LYS A 38 2.91 -0.95 13.63
CA LYS A 38 2.08 0.04 12.90
C LYS A 38 2.28 -0.07 11.40
N PHE A 39 1.27 -0.62 10.71
CA PHE A 39 1.16 -0.51 9.26
C PHE A 39 0.39 0.76 8.86
N ARG A 40 0.84 1.39 7.77
CA ARG A 40 0.13 2.47 7.08
C ARG A 40 -0.18 2.00 5.67
N ARG A 41 -1.33 2.41 5.15
CA ARG A 41 -1.75 2.12 3.77
C ARG A 41 -1.63 3.33 2.85
N GLN A 42 -1.31 3.10 1.58
CA GLN A 42 -1.26 4.09 0.52
C GLN A 42 -0.43 5.30 0.94
N SER A 43 0.83 5.02 1.30
CA SER A 43 1.75 5.97 1.94
C SER A 43 2.70 6.58 0.91
N PRO A 44 2.74 7.91 0.74
CA PRO A 44 3.74 8.57 -0.10
C PRO A 44 5.16 8.35 0.43
N ILE A 45 6.07 7.89 -0.43
CA ILE A 45 7.51 7.75 -0.18
C ILE A 45 8.26 8.35 -1.36
N GLY A 46 8.89 9.51 -1.15
CA GLY A 46 9.57 10.25 -2.22
C GLY A 46 8.64 10.56 -3.39
N ARG A 47 8.84 9.86 -4.52
CA ARG A 47 8.08 10.03 -5.77
C ARG A 47 7.05 8.91 -6.00
N TYR A 48 6.86 8.02 -5.04
CA TYR A 48 6.00 6.85 -5.14
C TYR A 48 4.94 6.85 -4.03
N ILE A 49 3.88 6.07 -4.21
CA ILE A 49 2.90 5.74 -3.16
C ILE A 49 2.91 4.22 -3.07
N VAL A 50 3.18 3.69 -1.88
CA VAL A 50 3.21 2.23 -1.64
C VAL A 50 1.90 1.78 -0.99
N ASP A 51 1.46 0.57 -1.31
CA ASP A 51 0.17 0.05 -0.84
C ASP A 51 0.13 -0.12 0.67
N PHE A 52 1.16 -0.73 1.26
CA PHE A 52 1.35 -0.77 2.71
C PHE A 52 2.82 -0.62 3.11
N ILE A 53 3.05 -0.02 4.28
CA ILE A 53 4.38 0.12 4.88
C ILE A 53 4.34 -0.02 6.40
N CYS A 54 5.30 -0.75 6.95
CA CYS A 54 5.69 -0.69 8.36
C CYS A 54 7.07 -0.04 8.47
N TYR A 55 7.10 1.23 8.90
CA TYR A 55 8.36 1.96 9.08
C TYR A 55 9.26 1.35 10.16
N GLU A 56 8.65 0.81 11.24
CA GLU A 56 9.36 0.19 12.37
C GLU A 56 10.20 -1.01 11.92
N LYS A 57 9.72 -1.74 10.91
CA LYS A 57 10.39 -2.93 10.36
C LYS A 57 11.02 -2.73 9.00
N LYS A 58 10.89 -1.53 8.41
CA LYS A 58 11.34 -1.21 7.04
C LYS A 58 10.76 -2.19 6.00
N ILE A 59 9.51 -2.61 6.20
CA ILE A 59 8.81 -3.53 5.30
C ILE A 59 7.81 -2.75 4.45
N ILE A 60 7.85 -2.97 3.14
CA ILE A 60 6.85 -2.52 2.19
C ILE A 60 6.11 -3.74 1.65
N ILE A 61 4.78 -3.65 1.53
CA ILE A 61 3.94 -4.66 0.90
C ILE A 61 3.26 -4.01 -0.30
N GLU A 62 3.49 -4.53 -1.51
CA GLU A 62 2.92 -4.06 -2.77
C GLU A 62 2.08 -5.15 -3.42
N PHE A 63 0.95 -4.77 -4.00
CA PHE A 63 0.13 -5.62 -4.85
C PHE A 63 0.46 -5.32 -6.30
N SER A 64 0.88 -6.34 -7.07
CA SER A 64 1.11 -6.18 -8.50
C SER A 64 -0.23 -6.10 -9.25
N GLY A 65 -0.64 -4.91 -9.65
CA GLY A 65 -1.82 -4.69 -10.50
C GLY A 65 -1.63 -5.08 -11.97
N ASN A 66 -1.01 -6.23 -12.27
CA ASN A 66 -0.75 -6.62 -13.65
C ASN A 66 -2.05 -7.07 -14.35
N GLN A 67 -2.77 -6.12 -14.97
CA GLN A 67 -3.86 -6.36 -15.92
C GLN A 67 -3.37 -6.46 -17.38
N ARG A 68 -2.12 -6.88 -17.62
CA ARG A 68 -1.65 -7.23 -18.97
C ARG A 68 -1.42 -8.73 -19.05
N ALA A 69 -2.15 -9.33 -19.97
CA ALA A 69 -2.08 -10.71 -20.44
C ALA A 69 -0.72 -11.36 -20.19
N VAL A 70 -0.70 -12.27 -19.24
CA VAL A 70 -0.01 -13.57 -19.16
C VAL A 70 -0.03 -13.89 -17.66
N TRP A 71 -0.79 -14.92 -17.28
CA TRP A 71 -0.72 -15.48 -15.94
C TRP A 71 0.74 -15.74 -15.58
N LEU A 72 1.24 -15.21 -14.47
CA LEU A 72 2.13 -16.01 -13.62
C LEU A 72 2.08 -15.64 -12.13
N GLU A 73 1.89 -14.38 -11.69
CA GLU A 73 1.85 -14.12 -10.23
C GLU A 73 0.93 -12.95 -9.86
N SER A 74 -0.29 -13.26 -9.40
CA SER A 74 -1.05 -12.37 -8.51
C SER A 74 -0.41 -12.42 -7.12
N GLY A 75 0.82 -11.90 -7.02
CA GLY A 75 1.68 -12.02 -5.84
C GLY A 75 1.65 -10.78 -4.97
N VAL A 76 1.59 -10.99 -3.66
CA VAL A 76 1.97 -9.96 -2.69
C VAL A 76 3.49 -9.86 -2.71
N THR A 77 4.03 -8.72 -3.15
CA THR A 77 5.49 -8.52 -3.11
C THR A 77 5.85 -7.84 -1.78
N ILE A 78 6.68 -8.51 -0.98
CA ILE A 78 7.25 -7.94 0.24
C ILE A 78 8.66 -7.47 -0.08
N LYS A 79 8.91 -6.17 0.04
CA LYS A 79 10.22 -5.53 -0.16
C LYS A 79 10.76 -4.96 1.13
#